data_AF-A0A7V8WHX8-F1
#
_entry.id   AF-A0A7V8WHX8-F1
#
_cell.length_a   1.000
_cell.length_b   1.000
_cell.length_c   1.000
_cell.angle_alpha   90.00
_cell.angle_beta   90.00
_cell.angle_gamma   90.00
#
_symmetry.space_group_name_H-M   'P 1'
#
loop_
_entity.id
_entity.type
_entity.pdbx_description
1 polymer ?
#
loop_
_entity_poly.entity_id
_entity_poly.type
_entity_poly.pdbx_seq_one_letter_code
_entity_poly.pdbx_strand_id
1 'polypeptide(L)'
;MPQKPSRRDALEKIAAASALTLIAPGLLLSQNPNLRLTPEQIMGPFYPVLKPLDRDADLTVVKGKKGKAQGQVIQLMGRVLNAKGEPVKGARLELWQANTHGRYMHPADVNPAPLDPNFEGFSVQTTDAEGRYRFKTIRPGAYPINALNPGEKRPAHIHFDIIGANSRPVTQMYFPDDPLNENDPLFKELGDSKSAAIGKVLPPTKDVEPDSLIVMWDVVI
;
A
#
# COMPACT_ATOMS: atom_id res chain seq x y z
N MET A 1 -84.00 -17.75 21.72
CA MET A 1 -82.79 -17.83 22.56
C MET A 1 -81.60 -18.08 21.65
N PRO A 2 -80.69 -17.11 21.43
CA PRO A 2 -79.52 -17.30 20.57
C PRO A 2 -78.34 -17.93 21.34
N GLN A 3 -77.66 -18.86 20.66
CA GLN A 3 -76.54 -19.65 21.18
C GLN A 3 -75.32 -18.78 21.55
N LYS A 4 -74.66 -19.12 22.66
CA LYS A 4 -73.37 -18.53 23.08
C LYS A 4 -72.25 -19.07 22.17
N PRO A 5 -71.40 -18.21 21.58
CA PRO A 5 -70.26 -18.65 20.78
C PRO A 5 -69.24 -19.42 21.63
N SER A 6 -68.71 -20.52 21.08
CA SER A 6 -67.72 -21.37 21.75
C SER A 6 -66.33 -20.74 21.73
N ARG A 7 -65.50 -21.08 22.72
CA ARG A 7 -64.16 -20.50 23.01
C ARG A 7 -63.07 -20.76 21.94
N ARG A 8 -63.42 -21.15 20.71
CA ARG A 8 -62.46 -21.47 19.65
C ARG A 8 -62.38 -20.48 18.49
N ASP A 9 -63.25 -19.47 18.42
CA ASP A 9 -63.28 -18.52 17.27
C ASP A 9 -63.05 -17.04 17.63
N ALA A 10 -62.55 -16.73 18.83
CA ALA A 10 -62.22 -15.36 19.21
C ALA A 10 -60.71 -15.22 19.39
N LEU A 11 -60.00 -14.97 18.28
CA LEU A 11 -58.80 -14.12 18.16
C LEU A 11 -58.08 -14.36 16.80
N GLU A 12 -58.83 -14.41 15.70
CA GLU A 12 -58.30 -13.86 14.44
C GLU A 12 -58.48 -12.34 14.49
N LYS A 13 -57.36 -11.63 14.28
CA LYS A 13 -57.20 -10.17 14.11
C LYS A 13 -57.11 -9.36 15.42
N ILE A 14 -55.89 -8.97 15.77
CA ILE A 14 -55.40 -7.57 15.77
C ILE A 14 -54.02 -7.50 16.44
N ALA A 15 -53.18 -6.62 15.87
CA ALA A 15 -51.98 -6.01 16.43
C ALA A 15 -50.66 -6.80 16.33
N ALA A 16 -49.95 -6.48 15.25
CA ALA A 16 -48.51 -6.18 15.25
C ALA A 16 -47.94 -5.94 16.64
N ALA A 17 -47.19 -6.91 17.15
CA ALA A 17 -46.32 -6.77 18.31
C ALA A 17 -44.89 -7.05 17.85
N SER A 18 -44.29 -5.99 17.33
CA SER A 18 -42.92 -5.55 17.60
C SER A 18 -42.06 -6.55 18.38
N ALA A 19 -41.44 -7.50 17.69
CA ALA A 19 -40.11 -7.92 18.08
C ALA A 19 -39.18 -6.78 17.68
N LEU A 20 -38.95 -5.84 18.60
CA LEU A 20 -37.80 -4.94 18.53
C LEU A 20 -36.55 -5.83 18.64
N THR A 21 -36.11 -6.40 17.53
CA THR A 21 -34.69 -6.60 17.33
C THR A 21 -34.12 -5.19 17.25
N LEU A 22 -33.62 -4.69 18.38
CA LEU A 22 -32.56 -3.69 18.39
C LEU A 22 -31.36 -4.33 17.67
N ILE A 23 -31.42 -4.37 16.34
CA ILE A 23 -30.20 -4.29 15.56
C ILE A 23 -29.71 -2.88 15.90
N ALA A 24 -28.85 -2.79 16.91
CA ALA A 24 -27.95 -1.65 16.99
C ALA A 24 -27.43 -1.50 15.56
N PRO A 25 -27.69 -0.37 14.87
CA PRO A 25 -27.06 -0.15 13.59
C PRO A 25 -25.58 -0.04 13.93
N GLY A 26 -24.91 -1.19 13.96
CA GLY A 26 -23.47 -1.29 14.01
C GLY A 26 -23.03 -0.36 12.92
N LEU A 27 -22.26 0.64 13.32
CA LEU A 27 -21.68 1.68 12.48
C LEU A 27 -21.30 1.03 11.14
N LEU A 28 -22.22 1.08 10.17
CA LEU A 28 -21.93 0.67 8.81
C LEU A 28 -21.02 1.79 8.36
N LEU A 29 -19.71 1.54 8.45
CA LEU A 29 -18.70 2.40 7.90
C LEU A 29 -19.06 2.54 6.42
N SER A 30 -19.75 3.63 6.08
CA SER A 30 -20.12 3.94 4.71
C SER A 30 -18.82 4.10 3.93
N GLN A 31 -18.43 3.05 3.21
CA GLN A 31 -17.29 3.10 2.31
C GLN A 31 -17.68 3.97 1.12
N ASN A 32 -16.79 4.86 0.70
CA ASN A 32 -17.00 5.57 -0.55
C ASN A 32 -16.93 4.54 -1.69
N PRO A 33 -18.00 4.33 -2.47
CA PRO A 33 -18.04 3.28 -3.49
C PRO A 33 -17.03 3.50 -4.63
N ASN A 34 -16.45 4.71 -4.72
CA ASN A 34 -15.42 5.03 -5.69
C ASN A 34 -13.99 4.83 -5.16
N LEU A 35 -13.82 4.49 -3.88
CA LEU A 35 -12.53 4.19 -3.28
C LEU A 35 -12.38 2.69 -3.07
N ARG A 36 -11.23 2.17 -3.48
CA ARG A 36 -10.83 0.79 -3.22
C ARG A 36 -9.80 0.79 -2.11
N LEU A 37 -9.98 -0.08 -1.12
CA LEU A 37 -8.97 -0.32 -0.10
C LEU A 37 -7.68 -0.77 -0.77
N THR A 38 -6.54 -0.30 -0.27
CA THR A 38 -5.24 -0.78 -0.72
C THR A 38 -5.08 -2.24 -0.29
N PRO A 39 -4.84 -3.18 -1.21
CA PRO A 39 -4.82 -4.60 -0.87
C PRO A 39 -3.57 -4.95 -0.05
N GLU A 40 -3.72 -5.85 0.91
CA GLU A 40 -2.59 -6.39 1.67
C GLU A 40 -1.83 -7.44 0.87
N GLN A 41 -0.51 -7.47 1.05
CA GLN A 41 0.39 -8.45 0.48
C GLN A 41 1.46 -8.85 1.50
N ILE A 42 2.20 -9.90 1.19
CA ILE A 42 3.30 -10.36 2.05
C ILE A 42 4.35 -9.26 2.25
N MET A 43 4.91 -9.22 3.46
CA MET A 43 6.07 -8.37 3.79
C MET A 43 7.31 -8.72 2.93
N GLY A 44 7.39 -9.97 2.47
CA GLY A 44 8.55 -10.46 1.73
C GLY A 44 9.77 -10.69 2.63
N PRO A 45 10.83 -11.30 2.08
CA PRO A 45 11.96 -11.80 2.86
C PRO A 45 13.01 -10.73 3.20
N PHE A 46 12.87 -9.50 2.68
CA PHE A 46 13.92 -8.48 2.68
C PHE A 46 13.54 -7.21 3.46
N TYR A 47 12.59 -7.32 4.38
CA TYR A 47 12.36 -6.25 5.34
C TYR A 47 13.66 -5.98 6.14
N PRO A 48 14.11 -4.73 6.30
CA PRO A 48 15.46 -4.46 6.81
C PRO A 48 15.71 -4.98 8.22
N VAL A 49 16.80 -5.74 8.38
CA VAL A 49 17.30 -6.20 9.69
C VAL A 49 17.89 -5.04 10.48
N LEU A 50 18.60 -4.14 9.80
CA LEU A 50 19.16 -2.92 10.37
C LEU A 50 18.47 -1.74 9.74
N LYS A 51 17.74 -0.97 10.55
CA LYS A 51 17.10 0.27 10.10
C LYS A 51 18.12 1.40 10.18
N PRO A 52 18.30 2.19 9.11
CA PRO A 52 19.07 3.42 9.13
C PRO A 52 18.65 4.31 10.31
N LEU A 53 19.64 4.92 10.96
CA LEU A 53 19.39 5.92 12.01
C LEU A 53 18.82 7.20 11.40
N ASP A 54 19.24 7.49 10.17
CA ASP A 54 18.71 8.58 9.39
C ASP A 54 17.35 8.16 8.80
N ARG A 55 16.35 9.03 8.94
CA ARG A 55 14.98 8.78 8.47
C ARG A 55 14.53 9.84 7.47
N ASP A 56 15.50 10.46 6.82
CA ASP A 56 15.23 11.42 5.77
C ASP A 56 14.37 10.80 4.66
N ALA A 57 13.57 11.66 4.04
CA ALA A 57 12.73 11.28 2.91
C ALA A 57 13.54 11.06 1.61
N ASP A 58 14.85 11.31 1.60
CA ASP A 58 15.73 11.19 0.43
C ASP A 58 16.64 9.95 0.53
N LEU A 59 16.26 8.90 -0.18
CA LEU A 59 16.98 7.62 -0.28
C LEU A 59 18.10 7.65 -1.33
N THR A 60 18.26 8.76 -2.07
CA THR A 60 19.24 8.88 -3.16
C THR A 60 20.64 9.25 -2.69
N VAL A 61 20.79 9.49 -1.38
CA VAL A 61 22.05 9.82 -0.73
C VAL A 61 22.16 9.08 0.60
N VAL A 62 23.38 8.72 0.97
CA VAL A 62 23.67 8.10 2.26
C VAL A 62 24.58 9.03 3.05
N LYS A 63 24.16 9.38 4.27
CA LYS A 63 24.92 10.30 5.13
C LYS A 63 26.36 9.82 5.33
N GLY A 64 27.30 10.75 5.13
CA GLY A 64 28.74 10.45 5.21
C GLY A 64 29.36 9.92 3.92
N LYS A 65 28.57 9.65 2.87
CA LYS A 65 29.08 9.31 1.53
C LYS A 65 29.00 10.52 0.60
N LYS A 66 29.93 10.58 -0.36
CA LYS A 66 30.01 11.68 -1.35
C LYS A 66 29.26 11.38 -2.65
N GLY A 67 28.85 10.13 -2.87
CA GLY A 67 28.17 9.71 -4.09
C GLY A 67 26.65 9.86 -4.00
N LYS A 68 25.99 9.68 -5.15
CA LYS A 68 24.53 9.55 -5.27
C LYS A 68 24.19 8.14 -5.74
N ALA A 69 23.00 7.68 -5.36
CA ALA A 69 22.45 6.44 -5.85
C ALA A 69 22.32 6.46 -7.38
N GLN A 70 22.57 5.32 -8.00
CA GLN A 70 22.43 5.09 -9.43
C GLN A 70 20.98 4.78 -9.78
N GLY A 71 20.56 5.19 -10.97
CA GLY A 71 19.25 4.84 -11.55
C GLY A 71 18.32 6.03 -11.71
N GLN A 72 17.09 5.73 -12.11
CA GLN A 72 16.06 6.75 -12.34
C GLN A 72 15.54 7.29 -11.00
N VAL A 73 15.80 8.56 -10.72
CA VAL A 73 15.22 9.23 -9.55
C VAL A 73 13.71 9.33 -9.71
N ILE A 74 12.98 9.00 -8.65
CA ILE A 74 11.54 9.17 -8.55
C ILE A 74 11.17 9.99 -7.31
N GLN A 75 10.18 10.85 -7.48
CA GLN A 75 9.52 11.61 -6.43
C GLN A 75 8.20 10.91 -6.15
N LEU A 76 8.20 9.98 -5.19
CA LEU A 76 7.02 9.22 -4.80
C LEU A 76 6.22 9.99 -3.76
N MET A 77 4.96 10.29 -4.06
CA MET A 77 4.10 11.04 -3.15
C MET A 77 2.64 10.65 -3.31
N GLY A 78 1.85 10.96 -2.29
CA GLY A 78 0.41 10.70 -2.30
C GLY A 78 -0.18 11.01 -0.95
N ARG A 79 -1.37 10.47 -0.69
CA ARG A 79 -2.07 10.59 0.58
C ARG A 79 -2.44 9.23 1.15
N VAL A 80 -2.47 9.14 2.48
CA VAL A 80 -3.19 8.08 3.19
C VAL A 80 -4.58 8.59 3.51
N LEU A 81 -5.59 7.87 3.05
CA LEU A 81 -7.01 8.14 3.22
C LEU A 81 -7.66 6.99 3.98
N ASN A 82 -8.76 7.25 4.70
CA ASN A 82 -9.60 6.18 5.22
C ASN A 82 -10.63 5.72 4.17
N ALA A 83 -11.39 4.67 4.47
CA ALA A 83 -12.44 4.16 3.59
C ALA A 83 -13.55 5.17 3.18
N LYS A 84 -13.66 6.32 3.86
CA LYS A 84 -14.57 7.42 3.49
C LYS A 84 -13.92 8.44 2.53
N GLY A 85 -12.61 8.37 2.35
CA GLY A 85 -11.81 9.34 1.59
C GLY A 85 -11.29 10.50 2.42
N GLU A 86 -11.38 10.43 3.74
CA GLU A 86 -10.87 11.46 4.64
C GLU A 86 -9.37 11.25 4.88
N PRO A 87 -8.55 12.32 4.96
CA PRO A 87 -7.12 12.19 5.19
C PRO A 87 -6.80 11.59 6.56
N VAL A 88 -5.84 10.67 6.60
CA VAL A 88 -5.33 10.08 7.84
C VAL A 88 -4.07 10.81 8.25
N LYS A 89 -4.19 11.72 9.23
CA LYS A 89 -3.07 12.42 9.84
C LYS A 89 -2.26 11.50 10.75
N GLY A 90 -0.94 11.61 10.70
CA GLY A 90 -0.04 10.89 11.62
C GLY A 90 0.09 9.39 11.33
N ALA A 91 -0.37 8.92 10.16
CA ALA A 91 -0.08 7.57 9.71
C ALA A 91 1.42 7.44 9.47
N ARG A 92 2.03 6.36 9.95
CA ARG A 92 3.45 6.07 9.74
C ARG A 92 3.59 5.14 8.55
N LEU A 93 4.39 5.52 7.57
CA LEU A 93 4.72 4.70 6.42
C LEU A 93 6.17 4.27 6.53
N GLU A 94 6.43 2.97 6.59
CA GLU A 94 7.76 2.42 6.36
C GLU A 94 7.85 1.89 4.93
N LEU A 95 8.88 2.31 4.22
CA LEU A 95 9.16 1.94 2.84
C LEU A 95 10.41 1.06 2.81
N TRP A 96 10.39 -0.03 2.05
CA TRP A 96 11.62 -0.76 1.67
C TRP A 96 11.60 -1.23 0.22
N GLN A 97 12.77 -1.26 -0.42
CA GLN A 97 12.90 -1.65 -1.82
C GLN A 97 14.32 -2.12 -2.19
N ALA A 98 14.41 -2.75 -3.36
CA ALA A 98 15.69 -2.98 -4.03
C ALA A 98 16.26 -1.70 -4.64
N ASN A 99 17.56 -1.72 -4.98
CA ASN A 99 18.18 -0.70 -5.81
C ASN A 99 17.78 -0.82 -7.29
N THR A 100 18.34 0.03 -8.16
CA THR A 100 18.07 0.02 -9.62
C THR A 100 18.41 -1.30 -10.32
N HIS A 101 19.26 -2.14 -9.72
CA HIS A 101 19.66 -3.44 -10.24
C HIS A 101 18.83 -4.62 -9.67
N GLY A 102 17.83 -4.33 -8.84
CA GLY A 102 17.03 -5.36 -8.18
C GLY A 102 17.75 -6.04 -7.02
N ARG A 103 18.78 -5.43 -6.44
CA ARG A 103 19.49 -5.95 -5.27
C ARG A 103 19.02 -5.25 -4.00
N TYR A 104 18.59 -6.03 -3.01
CA TYR A 104 18.31 -5.54 -1.65
C TYR A 104 19.59 -5.49 -0.83
N MET A 105 19.70 -4.48 0.04
CA MET A 105 20.71 -4.44 1.10
C MET A 105 20.27 -5.36 2.26
N HIS A 106 20.19 -6.66 1.99
CA HIS A 106 19.73 -7.65 2.94
C HIS A 106 20.63 -8.90 2.92
N PRO A 107 21.04 -9.46 4.08
CA PRO A 107 21.94 -10.62 4.13
C PRO A 107 21.39 -11.86 3.44
N ALA A 108 20.07 -12.04 3.44
CA ALA A 108 19.40 -13.18 2.78
C ALA A 108 19.20 -12.99 1.27
N ASP A 109 19.47 -11.81 0.72
CA ASP A 109 19.42 -11.63 -0.73
C ASP A 109 20.66 -12.28 -1.36
N VAL A 110 20.46 -13.25 -2.25
CA VAL A 110 21.52 -13.97 -2.97
C VAL A 110 21.60 -13.59 -4.45
N ASN A 111 20.81 -12.61 -4.91
CA ASN A 111 20.85 -12.08 -6.28
C ASN A 111 22.25 -11.52 -6.64
N PRO A 112 22.97 -12.02 -7.66
CA PRO A 112 24.33 -11.56 -7.96
C PRO A 112 24.44 -10.10 -8.43
N ALA A 113 23.31 -9.40 -8.63
CA ALA A 113 23.29 -7.97 -8.95
C ALA A 113 24.06 -7.12 -7.94
N PRO A 114 24.72 -6.03 -8.38
CA PRO A 114 25.56 -5.21 -7.51
C PRO A 114 24.73 -4.45 -6.48
N LEU A 115 25.27 -4.34 -5.26
CA LEU A 115 24.82 -3.34 -4.30
C LEU A 115 25.21 -1.94 -4.77
N ASP A 116 24.41 -0.95 -4.39
CA ASP A 116 24.76 0.46 -4.56
C ASP A 116 25.15 1.03 -3.20
N PRO A 117 26.42 1.43 -2.99
CA PRO A 117 26.83 1.97 -1.71
C PRO A 117 26.17 3.32 -1.40
N ASN A 118 25.63 4.05 -2.36
CA ASN A 118 25.06 5.38 -2.16
C ASN A 118 23.52 5.37 -2.11
N PHE A 119 22.90 4.19 -2.13
CA PHE A 119 21.45 4.04 -2.05
C PHE A 119 21.03 3.57 -0.66
N GLU A 120 20.05 4.26 -0.09
CA GLU A 120 19.37 3.82 1.12
C GLU A 120 18.10 3.06 0.73
N GLY A 121 17.96 1.81 1.18
CA GLY A 121 16.86 0.95 0.76
C GLY A 121 15.60 1.07 1.61
N PHE A 122 15.62 1.91 2.65
CA PHE A 122 14.57 2.02 3.65
C PHE A 122 14.37 3.45 4.13
N SER A 123 13.13 3.86 4.35
CA SER A 123 12.82 5.12 4.99
C SER A 123 11.50 5.05 5.75
N VAL A 124 11.30 6.00 6.66
CA VAL A 124 10.07 6.14 7.43
C VAL A 124 9.56 7.56 7.27
N GLN A 125 8.29 7.72 6.94
CA GLN A 125 7.60 9.00 6.90
C GLN A 125 6.36 8.97 7.79
N THR A 126 5.91 10.15 8.21
CA THR A 126 4.65 10.32 8.93
C THR A 126 3.79 11.31 8.16
N THR A 127 2.53 10.99 7.94
CA THR A 127 1.64 11.86 7.16
C THR A 127 1.32 13.16 7.88
N ASP A 128 1.18 14.23 7.10
CA ASP A 128 0.75 15.53 7.59
C ASP A 128 -0.77 15.59 7.87
N ALA A 129 -1.29 16.78 8.17
CA ALA A 129 -2.71 16.99 8.47
C ALA A 129 -3.64 16.68 7.28
N GLU A 130 -3.13 16.75 6.06
CA GLU A 130 -3.85 16.42 4.83
C GLU A 130 -3.59 14.97 4.38
N GLY A 131 -2.96 14.16 5.24
CA GLY A 131 -2.65 12.76 4.98
C GLY A 131 -1.49 12.57 3.99
N ARG A 132 -0.76 13.63 3.61
CA ARG A 132 0.25 13.56 2.55
C ARG A 132 1.54 12.92 3.04
N TYR A 133 2.20 12.19 2.15
CA TYR A 133 3.55 11.65 2.34
C TYR A 133 4.40 11.89 1.09
N ARG A 134 5.73 11.88 1.26
CA ARG A 134 6.68 12.04 0.16
C ARG A 134 7.98 11.30 0.43
N PHE A 135 8.50 10.63 -0.58
CA PHE A 135 9.83 10.02 -0.64
C PHE A 135 10.51 10.43 -1.94
N LYS A 136 11.80 10.69 -1.89
CA LYS A 136 12.68 10.75 -3.05
C LYS A 136 13.54 9.50 -3.03
N THR A 137 13.43 8.68 -4.07
CA THR A 137 14.11 7.38 -4.13
C THR A 137 14.52 7.07 -5.58
N ILE A 138 15.03 5.88 -5.80
CA ILE A 138 15.36 5.33 -7.12
C ILE A 138 14.27 4.35 -7.54
N ARG A 139 13.87 4.37 -8.81
CA ARG A 139 13.00 3.31 -9.37
C ARG A 139 13.72 1.95 -9.23
N PRO A 140 13.15 1.00 -8.47
CA PRO A 140 13.79 -0.30 -8.25
C PRO A 140 13.87 -1.09 -9.55
N GLY A 141 14.89 -1.94 -9.65
CA GLY A 141 15.00 -2.94 -10.71
C GLY A 141 14.17 -4.19 -10.39
N ALA A 142 13.82 -4.93 -11.44
CA ALA A 142 13.28 -6.28 -11.32
C ALA A 142 14.31 -7.23 -10.70
N TYR A 143 13.85 -8.19 -9.91
CA TYR A 143 14.73 -9.18 -9.27
C TYR A 143 14.19 -10.61 -9.36
N PRO A 144 15.05 -11.63 -9.38
CA PRO A 144 14.63 -13.03 -9.42
C PRO A 144 13.68 -13.41 -8.28
N ILE A 145 12.59 -14.11 -8.58
CA ILE A 145 11.66 -14.62 -7.56
C ILE A 145 12.39 -15.54 -6.58
N ASN A 146 13.29 -16.38 -7.11
CA ASN A 146 14.12 -17.26 -6.31
C ASN A 146 15.45 -17.54 -7.04
N ALA A 147 16.42 -18.10 -6.29
CA ALA A 147 17.75 -18.39 -6.82
C ALA A 147 17.79 -19.56 -7.81
N LEU A 148 16.80 -20.45 -7.78
CA LEU A 148 16.74 -21.65 -8.63
C LEU A 148 16.24 -21.32 -10.05
N ASN A 149 15.38 -20.30 -10.18
CA ASN A 149 14.76 -19.87 -11.43
C ASN A 149 15.07 -18.37 -11.72
N PRO A 150 16.32 -18.00 -12.05
CA PRO A 150 16.71 -16.59 -12.21
C PRO A 150 16.03 -15.86 -13.38
N GLY A 151 15.40 -16.60 -14.30
CA GLY A 151 14.63 -16.04 -15.41
C GLY A 151 13.25 -15.52 -15.00
N GLU A 152 12.68 -16.03 -13.91
CA GLU A 152 11.41 -15.54 -13.36
C GLU A 152 11.68 -14.40 -12.40
N LYS A 153 11.18 -13.21 -12.71
CA LYS A 153 11.47 -11.99 -11.96
C LYS A 153 10.19 -11.35 -11.45
N ARG A 154 10.28 -10.80 -10.24
CA ARG A 154 9.32 -9.82 -9.73
C ARG A 154 9.46 -8.51 -10.53
N PRO A 155 8.37 -7.79 -10.82
CA PRO A 155 8.40 -6.46 -11.43
C PRO A 155 9.11 -5.46 -10.51
N ALA A 156 9.41 -4.26 -11.01
CA ALA A 156 9.72 -3.13 -10.16
C ALA A 156 8.55 -2.89 -9.19
N HIS A 157 8.84 -2.90 -7.88
CA HIS A 157 7.87 -2.60 -6.84
C HIS A 157 8.55 -2.02 -5.61
N ILE A 158 7.77 -1.32 -4.80
CA ILE A 158 8.19 -0.74 -3.53
C ILE A 158 7.26 -1.27 -2.45
N HIS A 159 7.84 -1.83 -1.38
CA HIS A 159 7.04 -2.32 -0.27
C HIS A 159 6.69 -1.21 0.71
N PHE A 160 5.54 -1.37 1.37
CA PHE A 160 5.04 -0.48 2.40
C PHE A 160 4.48 -1.24 3.60
N ASP A 161 4.76 -0.73 4.80
CA ASP A 161 4.07 -1.05 6.05
C ASP A 161 3.47 0.26 6.57
N ILE A 162 2.14 0.37 6.47
CA ILE A 162 1.41 1.61 6.73
C ILE A 162 0.65 1.46 8.03
N ILE A 163 1.10 2.13 9.08
CA ILE A 163 0.51 2.07 10.42
C ILE A 163 -0.43 3.27 10.57
N GLY A 164 -1.74 3.01 10.44
CA GLY A 164 -2.81 3.95 10.78
C GLY A 164 -3.25 3.83 12.23
N ALA A 165 -4.32 4.53 12.60
CA ALA A 165 -4.85 4.50 13.97
C ALA A 165 -5.43 3.13 14.35
N ASN A 166 -6.10 2.46 13.41
CA ASN A 166 -6.82 1.20 13.63
C ASN A 166 -6.53 0.13 12.57
N SER A 167 -5.62 0.39 11.64
CA SER A 167 -5.25 -0.52 10.54
C SER A 167 -3.74 -0.49 10.31
N ARG A 168 -3.20 -1.62 9.85
CA ARG A 168 -1.79 -1.76 9.50
C ARG A 168 -1.59 -2.64 8.26
N PRO A 169 -2.01 -2.19 7.07
CA PRO A 169 -1.75 -2.97 5.86
C PRO A 169 -0.25 -2.98 5.55
N VAL A 170 0.26 -4.17 5.26
CA VAL A 170 1.52 -4.37 4.55
C VAL A 170 1.18 -4.63 3.08
N THR A 171 1.84 -3.96 2.15
CA THR A 171 1.48 -3.98 0.72
C THR A 171 2.68 -3.69 -0.18
N GLN A 172 2.48 -3.74 -1.49
CA GLN A 172 3.48 -3.39 -2.50
C GLN A 172 2.85 -2.44 -3.53
N MET A 173 3.56 -1.37 -3.86
CA MET A 173 3.21 -0.47 -4.96
C MET A 173 3.98 -0.88 -6.21
N TYR A 174 3.28 -0.94 -7.34
CA TYR A 174 3.77 -1.37 -8.63
C TYR A 174 3.78 -0.21 -9.63
N PHE A 175 4.65 -0.30 -10.64
CA PHE A 175 4.74 0.69 -11.71
C PHE A 175 3.85 0.28 -12.90
N PRO A 176 3.08 1.20 -13.49
CA PRO A 176 2.07 0.88 -14.51
C PRO A 176 2.68 0.42 -15.84
N ASP A 177 3.93 0.82 -16.11
CA ASP A 177 4.67 0.55 -17.34
C ASP A 177 5.57 -0.68 -17.25
N ASP A 178 5.57 -1.41 -16.12
CA ASP A 178 6.39 -2.61 -15.97
C ASP A 178 5.72 -3.83 -16.63
N PRO A 179 6.32 -4.42 -17.70
CA PRO A 179 5.74 -5.55 -18.41
C PRO A 179 5.71 -6.84 -17.58
N LEU A 180 6.48 -6.92 -16.47
CA LEU A 180 6.51 -8.09 -15.61
C LEU A 180 5.29 -8.19 -14.69
N ASN A 181 4.51 -7.11 -14.53
CA ASN A 181 3.28 -7.13 -13.72
C ASN A 181 2.34 -8.28 -14.15
N GLU A 182 2.14 -8.46 -15.44
CA GLU A 182 1.24 -9.49 -15.98
C GLU A 182 1.77 -10.92 -15.84
N ASN A 183 3.01 -11.09 -15.37
CA ASN A 183 3.61 -12.39 -15.10
C ASN A 183 3.83 -12.65 -13.60
N ASP A 184 3.79 -11.62 -12.76
CA ASP A 184 4.00 -11.72 -11.32
C ASP A 184 2.85 -12.43 -10.59
N PRO A 185 3.09 -13.56 -9.92
CA PRO A 185 2.05 -14.26 -9.16
C PRO A 185 1.43 -13.37 -8.06
N LEU A 186 2.24 -12.60 -7.33
CA LEU A 186 1.75 -11.76 -6.24
C LEU A 186 0.89 -10.58 -6.74
N PHE A 187 1.23 -10.02 -7.91
CA PHE A 187 0.39 -9.01 -8.55
C PHE A 187 -0.91 -9.61 -9.09
N LYS A 188 -0.88 -10.84 -9.63
CA LYS A 188 -2.07 -11.55 -10.11
C LYS A 188 -3.06 -11.84 -8.99
N GLU A 189 -2.58 -12.23 -7.82
CA GLU A 189 -3.39 -12.52 -6.63
C GLU A 189 -4.25 -11.32 -6.19
N LEU A 190 -3.87 -10.09 -6.54
CA LEU A 190 -4.66 -8.89 -6.24
C LEU A 190 -6.03 -8.86 -6.93
N GLY A 191 -6.23 -9.61 -8.02
CA GLY A 191 -7.48 -9.67 -8.76
C GLY A 191 -7.97 -8.28 -9.19
N ASP A 192 -9.22 -7.95 -8.84
CA ASP A 192 -9.81 -6.64 -9.15
C ASP A 192 -9.15 -5.49 -8.39
N SER A 193 -8.39 -5.75 -7.32
CA SER A 193 -7.75 -4.71 -6.50
C SER A 193 -6.43 -4.20 -7.08
N LYS A 194 -5.94 -4.75 -8.19
CA LYS A 194 -4.68 -4.34 -8.86
C LYS A 194 -4.54 -2.83 -9.04
N SER A 195 -5.62 -2.15 -9.43
CA SER A 195 -5.59 -0.70 -9.67
C SER A 195 -5.29 0.13 -8.42
N ALA A 196 -5.58 -0.39 -7.22
CA ALA A 196 -5.24 0.28 -5.96
C ALA A 196 -3.77 0.08 -5.54
N ALA A 197 -3.04 -0.84 -6.19
CA ALA A 197 -1.62 -1.10 -5.95
C ALA A 197 -0.70 -0.50 -7.04
N ILE A 198 -1.25 0.13 -8.08
CA ILE A 198 -0.46 0.76 -9.15
C ILE A 198 -0.29 2.26 -8.89
N GLY A 199 0.95 2.73 -8.87
CA GLY A 199 1.26 4.16 -8.88
C GLY A 199 1.01 4.79 -10.26
N LYS A 200 0.72 6.09 -10.30
CA LYS A 200 0.63 6.87 -11.54
C LYS A 200 1.94 7.59 -11.81
N VAL A 201 2.61 7.24 -12.90
CA VAL A 201 3.85 7.90 -13.33
C VAL A 201 3.54 9.14 -14.16
N LEU A 202 4.21 10.25 -13.84
CA LEU A 202 4.06 11.56 -14.47
C LEU A 202 5.44 12.13 -14.81
N PRO A 203 5.54 12.97 -15.86
CA PRO A 203 6.76 13.73 -16.12
C PRO A 203 7.08 14.69 -14.95
N PRO A 204 8.34 15.11 -14.81
CA PRO A 204 8.73 16.06 -13.78
C PRO A 204 8.06 17.42 -13.99
N THR A 205 7.77 18.10 -12.88
CA THR A 205 7.40 19.51 -12.87
C THR A 205 8.64 20.39 -12.65
N LYS A 206 8.47 21.71 -12.73
CA LYS A 206 9.57 22.67 -12.46
C LYS A 206 10.08 22.63 -11.02
N ASP A 207 9.30 22.06 -10.11
CA ASP A 207 9.59 22.03 -8.66
C ASP A 207 10.39 20.78 -8.25
N VAL A 208 10.71 19.90 -9.19
CA VAL A 208 11.49 18.68 -8.97
C VAL A 208 12.68 18.60 -9.93
N GLU A 209 13.61 17.69 -9.66
CA GLU A 209 14.79 17.50 -10.50
C GLU A 209 14.37 17.17 -11.95
N PRO A 210 14.91 17.87 -12.97
CA PRO A 210 14.45 17.75 -14.36
C PRO A 210 14.50 16.36 -14.96
N ASP A 211 15.42 15.51 -14.49
CA ASP A 211 15.59 14.13 -14.97
C ASP A 211 14.86 13.11 -14.09
N SER A 212 14.07 13.55 -13.10
CA SER A 212 13.29 12.67 -12.23
C SER A 212 11.90 12.37 -12.79
N LEU A 213 11.25 11.33 -12.27
CA LEU A 213 9.83 11.08 -12.51
C LEU A 213 9.01 11.40 -11.26
N ILE A 214 7.76 11.79 -11.44
CA ILE A 214 6.79 11.87 -10.34
C ILE A 214 5.99 10.57 -10.31
N VAL A 215 5.85 9.97 -9.13
CA VAL A 215 4.99 8.80 -8.93
C VAL A 215 3.93 9.18 -7.90
N MET A 216 2.68 9.24 -8.33
CA MET A 216 1.53 9.54 -7.48
C MET A 216 0.86 8.23 -7.05
N TRP A 217 0.72 7.99 -5.74
CA TRP A 217 0.01 6.81 -5.25
C TRP A 217 -0.73 7.11 -3.94
N ASP A 218 -2.06 7.12 -3.99
CA ASP A 218 -2.88 7.26 -2.79
C ASP A 218 -3.11 5.88 -2.16
N VAL A 219 -3.05 5.81 -0.84
CA VAL A 219 -3.31 4.61 -0.03
C VAL A 219 -4.65 4.80 0.68
N VAL A 220 -5.49 3.77 0.67
CA VAL A 220 -6.78 3.78 1.38
C VAL A 220 -6.78 2.66 2.43
N ILE A 221 -6.92 3.02 3.71
CA ILE A 221 -6.83 2.12 4.88
C ILE A 221 -8.04 2.16 5.82
#